data_AF-A0A963L7T9-F1
#
_entry.id   AF-A0A963L7T9-F1
#
_cell.length_a   1.000
_cell.length_b   1.000
_cell.length_c   1.000
_cell.angle_alpha   90.00
_cell.angle_beta   90.00
_cell.angle_gamma   90.00
#
_symmetry.space_group_name_H-M   'P 1'
#
loop_
_entity.id
_entity.type
_entity.pdbx_description
1 polymer ?
#
loop_
_entity_poly.entity_id
_entity_poly.type
_entity_poly.pdbx_seq_one_letter_code
_entity_poly.pdbx_strand_id
1 'polypeptide(L)'
;MNHRDTDVSGVTPTDGVREALAVTLRGCDELIPQDDWVKKLAKSERTGVPLRIKLGLDPTAPDIHIGHTVVLNKMRQLQDLGHQVIFLIGDFTSLIGDPSGRNSTRPPLTPEQIKANAETYYKQASLVL
;
A
#
# COMPACT_ATOMS: atom_id res chain seq x y z
N MET A 1 1.04 -18.33 -29.97
CA MET A 1 0.12 -17.41 -29.28
C MET A 1 0.98 -16.30 -28.69
N ASN A 2 1.23 -15.25 -29.46
CA ASN A 2 2.30 -14.28 -29.18
C ASN A 2 1.84 -13.26 -28.14
N HIS A 3 2.41 -13.35 -26.94
CA HIS A 3 2.46 -12.25 -25.98
C HIS A 3 3.35 -11.16 -26.60
N ARG A 4 2.73 -10.16 -27.21
CA ARG A 4 3.43 -8.92 -27.58
C ARG A 4 3.65 -8.15 -26.29
N ASP A 5 4.82 -8.35 -25.70
CA ASP A 5 5.43 -7.37 -24.81
C ASP A 5 5.59 -6.08 -25.60
N THR A 6 4.64 -5.16 -25.41
CA THR A 6 4.80 -3.80 -25.91
C THR A 6 5.90 -3.15 -25.07
N ASP A 7 7.07 -3.01 -25.67
CA ASP A 7 8.15 -2.17 -25.18
C ASP A 7 7.58 -0.77 -24.91
N VAL A 8 7.61 -0.35 -23.64
CA VAL A 8 7.08 0.93 -23.16
C VAL A 8 8.22 1.94 -22.93
N SER A 9 9.45 1.63 -23.36
CA SER A 9 10.58 2.56 -23.28
C SER A 9 10.44 3.67 -24.33
N GLY A 10 9.67 4.71 -23.99
CA GLY A 10 9.49 5.89 -24.86
C GLY A 10 8.11 6.56 -24.83
N VAL A 11 7.17 6.08 -24.01
CA VAL A 11 5.85 6.71 -23.91
C VAL A 11 5.96 8.00 -23.11
N THR A 12 5.76 9.13 -23.77
CA THR A 12 5.54 10.41 -23.09
C THR A 12 4.27 10.29 -22.24
N PRO A 13 4.31 10.56 -20.93
CA PRO A 13 3.13 10.43 -20.08
C PRO A 13 1.98 11.30 -20.58
N THR A 14 0.75 10.85 -20.43
CA THR A 14 -0.45 11.68 -20.63
C THR A 14 -0.59 12.67 -19.47
N ASP A 15 -1.52 13.63 -19.59
CA ASP A 15 -1.84 14.53 -18.46
C ASP A 15 -2.40 13.77 -17.26
N GLY A 16 -3.23 12.75 -17.49
CA GLY A 16 -3.77 11.89 -16.42
C GLY A 16 -2.66 11.14 -15.67
N VAL A 17 -1.69 10.56 -16.40
CA VAL A 17 -0.52 9.91 -15.78
C VAL A 17 0.35 10.91 -15.01
N ARG A 18 0.54 12.13 -15.53
CA ARG A 18 1.26 13.20 -14.81
C ARG A 18 0.56 13.60 -13.52
N GLU A 19 -0.77 13.76 -13.56
CA GLU A 19 -1.57 14.09 -12.38
C GLU A 19 -1.52 12.98 -11.34
N ALA A 20 -1.70 11.72 -11.75
CA ALA A 20 -1.59 10.56 -10.86
C ALA A 20 -0.19 10.43 -10.23
N LEU A 21 0.88 10.71 -11.00
CA LEU A 21 2.23 10.78 -10.47
C LEU A 21 2.39 11.91 -9.44
N ALA A 22 1.88 13.11 -9.73
CA ALA A 22 1.93 14.24 -8.81
C ALA A 22 1.17 13.96 -7.50
N VAL A 23 -0.01 13.33 -7.58
CA VAL A 23 -0.75 12.84 -6.41
C VAL A 23 0.08 11.82 -5.64
N THR A 24 0.75 10.90 -6.32
CA THR A 24 1.60 9.89 -5.66
C THR A 24 2.75 10.54 -4.89
N LEU A 25 3.51 11.44 -5.54
CA LEU A 25 4.70 12.08 -4.99
C LEU A 25 4.41 13.07 -3.85
N ARG A 26 3.22 13.68 -3.82
CA ARG A 26 2.87 14.63 -2.75
C ARG A 26 2.88 13.93 -1.38
N GLY A 27 3.79 14.37 -0.51
CA GLY A 27 3.97 13.81 0.84
C GLY A 27 4.59 12.41 0.85
N CYS A 28 5.17 11.97 -0.26
CA CYS A 28 5.96 10.74 -0.37
C CYS A 28 7.44 11.09 -0.16
N ASP A 29 8.11 10.36 0.72
CA ASP A 29 9.54 10.52 0.97
C ASP A 29 10.36 9.98 -0.21
N GLU A 30 10.08 8.73 -0.62
CA GLU A 30 10.73 8.08 -1.76
C GLU A 30 9.76 7.22 -2.58
N LEU A 31 9.93 7.22 -3.91
CA LEU A 31 9.19 6.38 -4.85
C LEU A 31 10.16 5.61 -5.76
N ILE A 32 10.28 4.30 -5.55
CA ILE A 32 11.35 3.49 -6.16
C ILE A 32 10.79 2.26 -6.88
N PRO A 33 11.16 2.02 -8.15
CA PRO A 33 11.66 3.00 -9.12
C PRO A 33 10.51 3.85 -9.68
N GLN A 34 10.66 5.17 -9.68
CA GLN A 34 9.66 6.10 -10.19
C GLN A 34 9.28 5.83 -11.65
N ASP A 35 10.26 5.49 -12.50
CA ASP A 35 9.98 5.23 -13.92
C ASP A 35 9.05 4.03 -14.13
N ASP A 36 9.17 2.98 -13.30
CA ASP A 36 8.28 1.84 -13.37
C ASP A 36 6.89 2.16 -12.82
N TRP A 37 6.80 3.08 -11.87
CA TRP A 37 5.50 3.61 -11.42
C TRP A 37 4.78 4.32 -12.57
N VAL A 38 5.47 5.19 -13.31
CA VAL A 38 4.91 5.89 -14.48
C VAL A 38 4.45 4.90 -15.55
N LYS A 39 5.25 3.87 -15.86
CA LYS A 39 4.85 2.81 -16.80
C LYS A 39 3.61 2.05 -16.34
N LYS A 40 3.48 1.77 -15.03
CA LYS A 40 2.31 1.10 -14.44
C LYS A 40 1.05 1.98 -14.54
N LEU A 41 1.15 3.26 -14.21
CA LEU A 41 0.06 4.22 -14.37
C LEU A 41 -0.39 4.33 -15.83
N ALA A 42 0.54 4.50 -16.77
CA ALA A 42 0.23 4.59 -18.20
C ALA A 42 -0.40 3.29 -18.74
N LYS A 43 0.08 2.13 -18.28
CA LYS A 43 -0.53 0.84 -18.61
C LYS A 43 -1.96 0.78 -18.07
N SER A 44 -2.17 1.14 -16.81
CA SER A 44 -3.49 1.10 -16.15
C SER A 44 -4.50 2.01 -16.87
N GLU A 45 -4.11 3.25 -17.18
CA GLU A 45 -4.93 4.20 -17.93
C GLU A 45 -5.31 3.64 -19.32
N ARG A 46 -4.33 3.12 -20.06
CA ARG A 46 -4.55 2.56 -21.41
C ARG A 46 -5.45 1.33 -21.41
N THR A 47 -5.29 0.44 -20.44
CA THR A 47 -6.01 -0.85 -20.42
C THR A 47 -7.30 -0.80 -19.61
N GLY A 48 -7.55 0.27 -18.85
CA GLY A 48 -8.63 0.35 -17.87
C GLY A 48 -8.52 -0.67 -16.74
N VAL A 49 -7.34 -1.27 -16.54
CA VAL A 49 -7.12 -2.29 -15.50
C VAL A 49 -6.50 -1.60 -14.29
N PRO A 50 -7.17 -1.58 -13.13
CA PRO A 50 -6.65 -0.94 -11.92
C PRO A 50 -5.33 -1.55 -11.45
N LEU A 51 -4.44 -0.72 -10.91
CA LEU A 51 -3.30 -1.21 -10.15
C LEU A 51 -3.77 -1.82 -8.83
N ARG A 52 -3.04 -2.83 -8.35
CA ARG A 52 -3.24 -3.43 -7.03
C ARG A 52 -2.19 -2.86 -6.09
N ILE A 53 -2.61 -2.03 -5.15
CA ILE A 53 -1.76 -1.33 -4.19
C ILE A 53 -1.85 -2.01 -2.85
N LYS A 54 -0.73 -2.41 -2.27
CA LYS A 54 -0.70 -3.14 -1.01
C LYS A 54 -0.18 -2.25 0.11
N LEU A 55 -0.90 -2.23 1.23
CA LEU A 55 -0.41 -1.75 2.52
C LEU A 55 -0.48 -2.92 3.51
N GLY A 56 0.68 -3.34 4.04
CA GLY A 56 0.76 -4.36 5.08
C GLY A 56 0.95 -3.72 6.45
N LEU A 57 0.13 -4.08 7.44
CA LEU A 57 0.36 -3.71 8.84
C LEU A 57 0.38 -4.97 9.72
N ASP A 58 1.31 -5.00 10.66
CA ASP A 58 1.38 -6.05 11.68
C ASP A 58 0.56 -5.64 12.91
N PRO A 59 -0.44 -6.44 13.33
CA PRO A 59 -1.33 -6.15 14.45
C PRO A 59 -0.68 -6.43 15.82
N THR A 60 0.56 -5.97 16.01
CA THR A 60 1.33 -6.13 17.26
C THR A 60 1.01 -5.05 18.30
N ALA A 61 0.37 -3.95 17.87
CA ALA A 61 -0.20 -2.94 18.75
C ALA A 61 -1.73 -3.12 18.81
N PRO A 62 -2.40 -2.63 19.87
CA PRO A 62 -3.86 -2.75 20.00
C PRO A 62 -4.62 -1.96 18.92
N ASP A 63 -4.03 -0.89 18.40
CA ASP A 63 -4.68 0.05 17.48
C ASP A 63 -3.71 0.74 16.49
N ILE A 64 -4.29 1.27 15.43
CA ILE A 64 -3.64 2.15 14.46
C ILE A 64 -3.60 3.57 15.04
N HIS A 65 -2.40 4.02 15.41
CA HIS A 65 -2.21 5.40 15.87
C HIS A 65 -2.22 6.43 14.73
N ILE A 66 -2.36 7.72 15.08
CA ILE A 66 -2.44 8.86 14.14
C ILE A 66 -1.26 8.98 13.16
N GLY A 67 -0.07 8.45 13.49
CA GLY A 67 1.05 8.39 12.56
C GLY A 67 0.75 7.62 11.25
N HIS A 68 -0.21 6.69 11.26
CA HIS A 68 -0.61 5.95 10.06
C HIS A 68 -1.56 6.74 9.15
N THR A 69 -2.10 7.88 9.62
CA THR A 69 -3.01 8.71 8.82
C THR A 69 -2.37 9.15 7.50
N VAL A 70 -1.06 9.39 7.47
CA VAL A 70 -0.33 9.77 6.25
C VAL A 70 -0.43 8.65 5.20
N VAL A 71 -0.11 7.41 5.58
CA VAL A 71 -0.12 6.28 4.64
C VAL A 71 -1.54 5.86 4.27
N LEU A 72 -2.49 5.89 5.20
CA LEU A 72 -3.90 5.59 4.92
C LEU A 72 -4.51 6.60 3.94
N ASN A 73 -4.21 7.90 4.11
CA ASN A 73 -4.63 8.93 3.15
C ASN A 73 -3.97 8.76 1.77
N LYS A 74 -2.72 8.28 1.71
CA LYS A 74 -2.09 7.94 0.43
C LYS A 74 -2.83 6.79 -0.26
N MET A 75 -3.18 5.75 0.50
CA MET A 75 -3.98 4.64 -0.03
C MET A 75 -5.34 5.13 -0.56
N ARG A 76 -6.04 5.99 0.20
CA ARG A 76 -7.30 6.59 -0.26
C ARG A 76 -7.14 7.39 -1.55
N GLN A 77 -6.11 8.22 -1.66
CA GLN A 77 -5.79 8.95 -2.89
C GLN A 77 -5.58 8.01 -4.08
N LEU A 78 -4.94 6.86 -3.87
CA LEU A 78 -4.76 5.86 -4.94
C LEU A 78 -6.09 5.15 -5.29
N GLN A 79 -7.02 4.98 -4.34
CA GLN A 79 -8.39 4.54 -4.65
C GLN A 79 -9.17 5.58 -5.44
N ASP A 80 -9.04 6.87 -5.10
CA ASP A 80 -9.69 7.97 -5.82
C ASP A 80 -9.17 8.09 -7.26
N LEU A 81 -7.92 7.68 -7.53
CA LEU A 81 -7.36 7.50 -8.88
C LEU A 81 -7.87 6.24 -9.60
N GLY A 82 -8.77 5.47 -8.99
CA GLY A 82 -9.38 4.27 -9.57
C GLY A 82 -8.59 2.98 -9.36
N HIS A 83 -7.61 2.95 -8.46
CA HIS A 83 -6.83 1.75 -8.16
C HIS A 83 -7.43 0.92 -7.02
N GLN A 84 -7.09 -0.36 -6.96
CA GLN A 84 -7.53 -1.26 -5.90
C GLN A 84 -6.52 -1.26 -4.76
N VAL A 85 -6.92 -0.75 -3.60
CA VAL A 85 -6.13 -0.92 -2.36
C VAL A 85 -6.43 -2.27 -1.72
N ILE A 86 -5.38 -2.92 -1.29
CA ILE A 86 -5.37 -4.18 -0.56
C ILE A 86 -4.71 -3.92 0.77
N PHE A 87 -5.53 -3.79 1.80
CA PHE A 87 -5.08 -3.68 3.17
C PHE A 87 -4.83 -5.09 3.72
N LEU A 88 -3.56 -5.44 3.92
CA LEU A 88 -3.14 -6.75 4.42
C LEU A 88 -2.78 -6.65 5.90
N ILE A 89 -3.43 -7.49 6.71
CA ILE A 89 -3.08 -7.63 8.12
C ILE A 89 -2.17 -8.86 8.25
N GLY A 90 -0.93 -8.67 8.71
CA GLY A 90 0.07 -9.73 8.85
C GLY A 90 -0.02 -10.48 10.16
N ASP A 91 -0.82 -11.54 10.22
CA ASP A 91 -0.93 -12.40 11.42
C ASP A 91 0.25 -13.38 11.57
N PHE A 92 0.76 -13.91 10.45
CA PHE A 92 1.84 -14.91 10.43
C PHE A 92 3.24 -14.33 10.77
N THR A 93 3.57 -13.14 10.26
CA THR A 93 4.82 -12.44 10.59
C THR A 93 4.89 -12.03 12.06
N SER A 94 3.73 -11.69 12.64
CA SER A 94 3.59 -11.34 14.05
C SER A 94 3.91 -12.50 15.01
N LEU A 95 3.67 -13.75 14.60
CA LEU A 95 4.01 -14.95 15.39
C LEU A 95 5.51 -15.24 15.44
N ILE A 96 6.25 -14.85 14.39
CA ILE A 96 7.70 -15.07 14.27
C ILE A 96 8.46 -13.87 14.87
N GLY A 97 7.89 -12.67 14.80
CA GLY A 97 8.51 -11.41 15.18
C GLY A 97 9.29 -10.79 14.03
N ASP A 98 9.09 -9.50 13.77
CA ASP A 98 9.89 -8.75 12.79
C ASP A 98 11.27 -8.40 13.41
N PRO A 99 12.39 -8.85 12.84
CA PRO A 99 13.73 -8.55 13.33
C PRO A 99 14.14 -7.07 13.14
N SER A 100 13.34 -6.23 12.47
CA SER A 100 13.68 -4.87 12.01
C SER A 100 13.94 -3.80 13.10
N GLY A 101 14.08 -4.17 14.38
CA GLY A 101 14.84 -3.34 15.33
C GLY A 101 14.11 -2.88 16.60
N ARG A 102 13.52 -3.79 17.38
CA ARG A 102 13.12 -3.47 18.78
C ARG A 102 13.91 -4.26 19.81
N ASN A 103 14.87 -3.56 20.42
CA ASN A 103 15.58 -3.94 21.63
C ASN A 103 14.67 -3.72 22.86
N SER A 104 13.74 -4.66 23.11
CA SER A 104 13.15 -4.96 24.42
C SER A 104 12.12 -6.07 24.22
N THR A 105 12.32 -7.22 24.87
CA THR A 105 11.42 -8.37 24.80
C THR A 105 10.04 -8.02 25.39
N ARG A 106 9.12 -7.52 24.57
CA ARG A 106 7.70 -7.59 24.88
C ARG A 106 7.31 -9.08 24.88
N PRO A 107 6.49 -9.55 25.83
CA PRO A 107 5.99 -10.91 25.79
C PRO A 107 5.27 -11.13 24.45
N PRO A 108 5.47 -12.30 23.81
CA PRO A 108 4.81 -12.62 22.56
C PRO A 108 3.28 -12.56 22.74
N LEU A 109 2.59 -12.01 21.75
CA LEU A 109 1.13 -11.94 21.77
C LEU A 109 0.53 -13.33 21.51
N THR A 110 -0.60 -13.63 22.15
CA THR A 110 -1.36 -14.84 21.83
C THR A 110 -2.09 -14.67 20.49
N PRO A 111 -2.44 -15.75 19.79
CA PRO A 111 -3.24 -15.69 18.57
C PRO A 111 -4.56 -14.93 18.75
N GLU A 112 -5.19 -15.04 19.93
CA GLU A 112 -6.43 -14.32 20.25
C GLU A 112 -6.21 -12.82 20.35
N GLN A 113 -5.07 -12.38 20.93
CA GLN A 113 -4.70 -10.97 20.99
C GLN A 113 -4.40 -10.42 19.59
N ILE A 114 -3.66 -11.16 18.77
CA ILE A 114 -3.40 -10.81 17.36
C ILE A 114 -4.71 -10.63 16.60
N LYS A 115 -5.67 -11.55 16.79
CA LYS A 115 -6.99 -11.46 16.17
C LYS A 115 -7.79 -10.24 16.63
N ALA A 116 -7.81 -9.95 17.94
CA ALA A 116 -8.51 -8.79 18.48
C ALA A 116 -7.91 -7.45 17.97
N ASN A 117 -6.58 -7.38 17.88
CA ASN A 117 -5.88 -6.24 17.30
C ASN A 117 -6.20 -6.10 15.80
N ALA A 118 -6.18 -7.20 15.06
CA ALA A 118 -6.55 -7.22 13.63
C ALA A 118 -7.97 -6.70 13.38
N GLU A 119 -8.93 -7.11 14.21
CA GLU A 119 -10.31 -6.60 14.14
C GLU A 119 -10.39 -5.10 14.41
N THR A 120 -9.58 -4.59 15.33
CA THR A 120 -9.48 -3.15 15.61
C THR A 120 -8.88 -2.39 14.43
N TYR A 121 -7.80 -2.91 13.85
CA TYR A 121 -7.15 -2.33 12.67
C TYR A 121 -8.10 -2.26 11.48
N TYR A 122 -8.85 -3.34 11.24
CA TYR A 122 -9.86 -3.37 10.19
C TYR A 122 -10.91 -2.27 10.39
N LYS A 123 -11.49 -2.17 11.59
CA LYS A 123 -12.50 -1.15 11.91
C LYS A 123 -11.97 0.27 11.72
N GLN A 124 -10.73 0.53 12.11
CA GLN A 124 -10.13 1.86 11.98
C GLN A 124 -9.78 2.19 10.53
N ALA A 125 -9.16 1.25 9.80
CA ALA A 125 -8.81 1.44 8.40
C ALA A 125 -10.06 1.64 7.52
N SER A 126 -11.17 0.95 7.81
CA SER A 126 -12.43 1.09 7.08
C SER A 126 -13.11 2.46 7.22
N LEU A 127 -12.66 3.31 8.14
CA LEU A 127 -13.15 4.70 8.23
C LEU A 127 -12.52 5.61 7.18
N VAL A 128 -11.40 5.19 6.57
CA VAL A 128 -10.63 5.98 5.61
C VAL A 128 -10.65 5.35 4.22
N LEU A 129 -10.59 4.01 4.13
CA LEU A 129 -10.46 3.26 2.87
C LEU A 129 -11.81 2.86 2.26
#